data_AF-A0A1I8B3B0-F1
#
_entry.id   AF-A0A1I8B3B0-F1
#
_cell.length_a   1.000
_cell.length_b   1.000
_cell.length_c   1.000
_cell.angle_alpha   90.00
_cell.angle_beta   90.00
_cell.angle_gamma   90.00
#
_symmetry.space_group_name_H-M   'P 1'
#
loop_
_entity.id
_entity.type
_entity.pdbx_description
1 polymer ?
#
loop_
_entity_poly.entity_id
_entity_poly.type
_entity_poly.pdbx_seq_one_letter_code
_entity_poly.pdbx_strand_id
1 'polypeptide(L)'
;MENIIESKRGRQKIEHNGFLFLFHKYNKDEDLKFWRCEFFNSKDFMCKARLHTDLEGNILHHLNEHTCPSGAENIGAKRVVTALKRRAKETQEPPAVLRGNTLQNVPTPILAQVPNKQAIKKIIKRARIEVEAPPAAPLSLELLQLPHNYQIYKRTEEQEEQFLLADSEFSSLEERRMELGRMK
;
A
#
# COMPACT_ATOMS: atom_id res chain seq x y z
N MET A 1 -15.87 -15.44 7.67
CA MET A 1 -15.80 -14.65 6.42
C MET A 1 -14.43 -13.95 6.27
N GLU A 2 -13.29 -14.64 6.42
CA GLU A 2 -11.98 -13.94 6.55
C GLU A 2 -10.78 -14.66 5.91
N ASN A 3 -10.87 -15.03 4.63
CA ASN A 3 -9.76 -15.70 3.94
C ASN A 3 -9.29 -14.96 2.67
N ILE A 4 -9.51 -13.64 2.59
CA ILE A 4 -8.99 -12.82 1.49
C ILE A 4 -7.59 -12.33 1.83
N ILE A 5 -6.60 -12.75 1.03
CA ILE A 5 -5.20 -12.37 1.19
C ILE A 5 -4.86 -11.35 0.09
N GLU A 6 -4.45 -10.14 0.48
CA GLU A 6 -4.02 -9.13 -0.49
C GLU A 6 -2.66 -9.48 -1.12
N SER A 7 -2.63 -9.65 -2.44
CA SER A 7 -1.40 -9.91 -3.19
C SER A 7 -0.48 -8.69 -3.25
N LYS A 8 0.81 -8.91 -3.56
CA LYS A 8 1.82 -7.87 -3.83
C LYS A 8 1.44 -6.91 -4.99
N ARG A 9 0.43 -7.22 -5.80
CA ARG A 9 -0.01 -6.46 -6.99
C ARG A 9 -1.51 -6.14 -6.98
N GLY A 10 -2.16 -6.07 -5.81
CA GLY A 10 -3.59 -5.76 -5.71
C GLY A 10 -4.53 -6.87 -6.22
N ARG A 11 -4.02 -7.96 -6.79
CA ARG A 11 -4.84 -9.10 -7.19
C ARG A 11 -5.39 -9.82 -5.97
N GLN A 12 -6.69 -10.06 -5.94
CA GLN A 12 -7.34 -10.80 -4.86
C GLN A 12 -6.88 -12.25 -4.83
N LYS A 13 -6.72 -12.78 -3.62
CA LYS A 13 -6.39 -14.19 -3.38
C LYS A 13 -7.35 -14.74 -2.33
N ILE A 14 -7.74 -15.99 -2.49
CA ILE A 14 -8.55 -16.71 -1.51
C ILE A 14 -7.84 -17.99 -1.09
N GLU A 15 -7.91 -18.29 0.21
CA GLU A 15 -7.49 -19.57 0.76
C GLU A 15 -8.67 -20.55 0.75
N HIS A 16 -8.44 -21.76 0.25
CA HIS A 16 -9.35 -22.89 0.43
C HIS A 16 -8.56 -24.19 0.59
N ASN A 17 -8.89 -24.97 1.63
CA ASN A 17 -8.30 -26.28 1.92
C ASN A 17 -6.77 -26.32 1.94
N GLY A 18 -6.10 -25.30 2.48
CA GLY A 18 -4.63 -25.24 2.52
C GLY A 18 -3.96 -24.94 1.17
N PHE A 19 -4.76 -24.54 0.17
CA PHE A 19 -4.30 -24.03 -1.11
C PHE A 19 -4.70 -22.57 -1.29
N LEU A 20 -3.94 -21.89 -2.15
CA LEU A 20 -4.15 -20.49 -2.44
C LEU A 20 -4.56 -20.33 -3.90
N PHE A 21 -5.69 -19.65 -4.09
CA PHE A 21 -6.25 -19.37 -5.40
C PHE A 21 -6.15 -17.88 -5.72
N LEU A 22 -5.84 -17.57 -6.97
CA LEU A 22 -5.75 -16.24 -7.54
C LEU A 22 -7.01 -15.93 -8.33
N PHE A 23 -7.54 -14.73 -8.16
CA PHE A 23 -8.65 -14.26 -8.98
C PHE A 23 -8.26 -14.25 -10.47
N HIS A 24 -9.14 -14.78 -11.31
CA HIS A 24 -8.97 -14.79 -12.75
C HIS A 24 -9.90 -13.78 -13.43
N LYS A 25 -11.21 -14.00 -13.33
CA LYS A 25 -12.23 -13.21 -14.01
C LYS A 25 -13.62 -13.47 -13.42
N TYR A 26 -14.57 -12.62 -13.76
CA TYR A 26 -15.99 -12.84 -13.50
C TYR A 26 -16.65 -13.72 -14.58
N ASN A 27 -17.84 -14.23 -14.29
CA ASN A 27 -18.73 -14.80 -15.30
C ASN A 27 -19.31 -13.70 -16.22
N LYS A 28 -19.95 -14.09 -17.32
CA LYS A 28 -20.63 -13.17 -18.26
C LYS A 28 -21.63 -12.26 -17.57
N ASP A 29 -22.37 -12.82 -16.61
CA ASP A 29 -23.41 -12.12 -15.84
C ASP A 29 -22.84 -11.44 -14.58
N GLU A 30 -21.51 -11.49 -14.39
CA GLU A 30 -20.78 -10.92 -13.26
C GLU A 30 -21.12 -11.44 -11.85
N ASP A 31 -22.07 -12.37 -11.70
CA ASP A 31 -22.49 -12.92 -10.40
C ASP A 31 -21.49 -13.92 -9.77
N LEU A 32 -20.52 -14.41 -10.55
CA LEU A 32 -19.59 -15.46 -10.13
C LEU A 32 -18.14 -15.03 -10.32
N LYS A 33 -17.29 -15.35 -9.35
CA LYS A 33 -15.84 -15.15 -9.40
C LYS A 33 -15.15 -16.47 -9.71
N PHE A 34 -14.34 -16.48 -10.77
CA PHE A 34 -13.49 -17.60 -11.12
C PHE A 34 -12.08 -17.42 -10.59
N TRP A 35 -11.56 -18.47 -9.96
CA TRP A 35 -10.26 -18.49 -9.34
C TRP A 35 -9.43 -19.67 -9.88
N ARG A 36 -8.11 -19.48 -9.93
CA ARG A 36 -7.14 -20.50 -10.37
C ARG A 36 -6.09 -20.70 -9.31
N CYS A 37 -5.56 -21.91 -9.17
CA CYS A 37 -4.45 -22.15 -8.24
C CYS A 37 -3.27 -21.19 -8.48
N GLU A 38 -2.55 -20.80 -7.43
CA GLU A 38 -1.33 -19.97 -7.54
C GLU A 38 -0.27 -20.62 -8.46
N PHE A 39 -0.22 -21.96 -8.47
CA PHE A 39 0.69 -22.73 -9.31
C PHE A 39 0.13 -23.11 -10.68
N PHE A 40 -0.99 -22.51 -11.12
CA PHE A 40 -1.65 -22.87 -12.38
C PHE A 40 -0.77 -22.66 -13.61
N ASN A 41 -0.02 -21.55 -13.64
CA ASN A 41 0.96 -21.27 -14.69
C ASN A 41 2.41 -21.57 -14.24
N SER A 42 2.60 -22.29 -13.13
CA SER A 42 3.96 -22.65 -12.69
C SER A 42 4.51 -23.74 -13.60
N LYS A 43 5.76 -23.61 -14.03
CA LYS A 43 6.44 -24.63 -14.86
C LYS A 43 6.64 -25.94 -14.10
N ASP A 44 6.75 -25.88 -12.78
CA ASP A 44 7.07 -27.04 -11.94
C ASP A 44 5.86 -27.94 -11.69
N PHE A 45 4.66 -27.36 -11.57
CA PHE A 45 3.45 -28.09 -11.16
C PHE A 45 2.33 -28.06 -12.20
N MET A 46 2.21 -26.98 -13.00
CA MET A 46 1.13 -26.77 -13.98
C MET A 46 -0.27 -27.13 -13.44
N CYS A 47 -0.56 -26.71 -12.20
CA CYS A 47 -1.71 -27.21 -11.44
C CYS A 47 -3.05 -26.73 -12.05
N LYS A 48 -3.93 -27.64 -12.44
CA LYS A 48 -5.19 -27.29 -13.14
C LYS A 48 -6.38 -27.01 -12.20
N ALA A 49 -6.17 -26.99 -10.89
CA ALA A 49 -7.21 -26.73 -9.90
C ALA A 49 -7.85 -25.34 -10.07
N ARG A 50 -9.18 -25.29 -9.98
CA ARG A 50 -10.01 -24.09 -10.11
C ARG A 50 -11.06 -24.06 -9.02
N LEU A 51 -11.45 -22.84 -8.64
CA LEU A 51 -12.46 -22.60 -7.61
C LEU A 51 -13.41 -21.54 -8.15
N HIS A 52 -14.70 -21.72 -7.93
CA HIS A 52 -15.75 -20.76 -8.26
C HIS A 52 -16.41 -20.31 -6.96
N THR A 53 -16.54 -18.99 -6.79
CA THR A 53 -17.25 -18.41 -5.66
C THR A 53 -18.35 -17.48 -6.15
N ASP A 54 -19.32 -17.19 -5.29
CA ASP A 54 -20.21 -16.05 -5.50
C ASP A 54 -19.47 -14.71 -5.26
N LEU A 55 -20.21 -13.61 -5.35
CA LEU A 55 -19.71 -12.27 -5.05
C LEU A 55 -19.32 -12.07 -3.59
N GLU A 56 -20.00 -12.75 -2.67
CA GLU A 56 -19.79 -12.70 -1.22
C GLU A 56 -18.57 -13.53 -0.77
N GLY A 57 -18.05 -14.42 -1.62
CA GLY A 57 -16.91 -15.29 -1.37
C GLY A 57 -17.29 -16.68 -0.86
N ASN A 58 -18.55 -17.08 -0.90
CA ASN A 58 -18.97 -18.45 -0.63
C ASN A 58 -18.56 -19.36 -1.77
N ILE A 59 -18.08 -20.55 -1.42
CA ILE A 59 -17.54 -21.50 -2.38
C ILE A 59 -18.68 -22.30 -2.98
N LEU A 60 -18.86 -22.14 -4.29
CA LEU A 60 -19.92 -22.82 -5.04
C LEU A 60 -19.41 -24.12 -5.64
N HIS A 61 -18.24 -24.07 -6.28
CA HIS A 61 -17.64 -25.22 -6.93
C HIS A 61 -16.13 -25.27 -6.76
N HIS A 62 -15.62 -26.47 -6.51
CA HIS A 62 -14.20 -26.80 -6.58
C HIS A 62 -14.00 -27.78 -7.73
N LEU A 63 -13.14 -27.42 -8.69
CA LEU A 63 -12.91 -28.19 -9.91
C LEU A 63 -11.46 -28.64 -10.01
N ASN A 64 -11.29 -29.90 -10.39
CA ASN A 64 -10.02 -30.61 -10.51
C ASN A 64 -9.28 -30.78 -9.18
N GLU A 65 -8.53 -31.86 -9.08
CA GLU A 65 -7.64 -32.12 -7.95
C GLU A 65 -6.34 -31.35 -8.07
N HIS A 66 -5.70 -31.08 -6.93
CA HIS A 66 -4.42 -30.40 -6.88
C HIS A 66 -3.28 -31.36 -7.24
N THR A 67 -2.43 -30.93 -8.18
CA THR A 67 -1.15 -31.60 -8.49
C THR A 67 0.04 -30.91 -7.81
N CYS A 68 -0.20 -29.78 -7.12
CA CYS A 68 0.82 -29.02 -6.38
C CYS A 68 0.77 -29.36 -4.88
N PRO A 69 1.89 -29.18 -4.14
CA PRO A 69 1.90 -29.37 -2.70
C PRO A 69 1.01 -28.34 -1.98
N SER A 70 0.36 -28.77 -0.91
CA SER A 70 -0.27 -27.86 0.05
C SER A 70 0.82 -27.03 0.74
N GLY A 71 0.56 -25.73 0.94
CA GLY A 71 1.52 -24.81 1.52
C GLY A 71 0.93 -24.05 2.70
N ALA A 72 0.36 -24.76 3.66
CA ALA A 72 -0.36 -24.17 4.80
C ALA A 72 0.51 -23.17 5.59
N GLU A 73 1.80 -23.46 5.74
CA GLU A 73 2.75 -22.60 6.45
C GLU A 73 3.00 -21.30 5.68
N ASN A 74 3.15 -21.40 4.35
CA ASN A 74 3.32 -20.25 3.47
C ASN A 74 2.05 -19.39 3.42
N ILE A 75 0.87 -20.03 3.42
CA ILE A 75 -0.42 -19.34 3.51
C ILE A 75 -0.52 -18.61 4.86
N GLY A 76 -0.18 -19.28 5.97
CA GLY A 76 -0.10 -18.68 7.29
C GLY A 76 0.82 -17.45 7.31
N ALA A 77 2.01 -17.56 6.72
CA ALA A 77 2.95 -16.45 6.65
C ALA A 77 2.40 -15.28 5.82
N LYS A 78 1.71 -15.56 4.71
CA LYS A 78 1.00 -14.55 3.91
C LYS A 78 -0.10 -13.87 4.72
N ARG A 79 -0.88 -14.60 5.52
CA ARG A 79 -1.92 -14.03 6.41
C ARG A 79 -1.30 -13.08 7.43
N VAL A 80 -0.21 -13.48 8.08
CA VAL A 80 0.55 -12.63 9.02
C VAL A 80 1.02 -11.35 8.34
N VAL A 81 1.58 -11.44 7.13
CA VAL A 81 2.03 -10.26 6.37
C VAL A 81 0.86 -9.35 5.97
N THR A 82 -0.30 -9.90 5.60
CA THR A 82 -1.50 -9.11 5.30
C THR A 82 -2.00 -8.38 6.54
N ALA A 83 -2.09 -9.06 7.69
CA ALA A 83 -2.46 -8.43 8.95
C ALA A 83 -1.47 -7.31 9.35
N LEU A 84 -0.17 -7.55 9.16
CA LEU A 84 0.87 -6.55 9.38
C LEU A 84 0.70 -5.32 8.49
N LYS A 85 0.42 -5.51 7.19
CA LYS A 85 0.17 -4.41 6.26
C LYS A 85 -1.05 -3.60 6.67
N ARG A 86 -2.15 -4.27 7.02
CA ARG A 86 -3.38 -3.63 7.47
C ARG A 86 -3.12 -2.74 8.69
N ARG A 87 -2.49 -3.29 9.74
CA ARG A 87 -2.14 -2.52 10.95
C ARG A 87 -1.15 -1.39 10.65
N ALA A 88 -0.22 -1.58 9.73
CA ALA A 88 0.73 -0.54 9.32
C ALA A 88 0.06 0.65 8.62
N LYS A 89 -1.07 0.43 7.94
CA LYS A 89 -1.91 1.47 7.32
C LYS A 89 -2.76 2.21 8.36
N GLU A 90 -3.26 1.50 9.36
CA GLU A 90 -4.15 2.03 10.40
C GLU A 90 -3.41 2.74 11.55
N THR A 91 -2.13 2.43 11.77
CA THR A 91 -1.38 2.89 12.96
C THR A 91 -0.01 3.47 12.62
N GLN A 92 0.45 4.42 13.45
CA GLN A 92 1.78 5.03 13.36
C GLN A 92 2.85 4.35 14.26
N GLU A 93 2.54 3.17 14.81
CA GLU A 93 3.46 2.41 15.68
C GLU A 93 4.83 2.16 15.00
N PRO A 94 5.95 2.19 15.73
CA PRO A 94 7.25 1.96 15.11
C PRO A 94 7.34 0.52 14.55
N PRO A 95 8.07 0.29 13.43
CA PRO A 95 8.14 -1.03 12.79
C PRO A 95 8.62 -2.18 13.68
N ALA A 96 9.39 -1.88 14.73
CA ALA A 96 9.84 -2.87 15.70
C ALA A 96 8.68 -3.39 16.57
N VAL A 97 7.81 -2.49 17.02
CA VAL A 97 6.62 -2.82 17.84
C VAL A 97 5.60 -3.58 16.99
N LEU A 98 5.33 -3.11 15.77
CA LEU A 98 4.46 -3.83 14.83
C LEU A 98 4.91 -5.26 14.60
N ARG A 99 6.22 -5.47 14.38
CA ARG A 99 6.78 -6.81 14.19
C ARG A 99 6.67 -7.65 15.46
N GLY A 100 6.97 -7.08 16.63
CA GLY A 100 6.87 -7.80 17.91
C GLY A 100 5.45 -8.31 18.14
N ASN A 101 4.48 -7.40 18.07
CA ASN A 101 3.08 -7.71 18.33
C ASN A 101 2.48 -8.70 17.32
N THR A 102 2.84 -8.58 16.03
CA THR A 102 2.30 -9.47 14.99
C THR A 102 2.91 -10.86 15.01
N LEU A 103 4.17 -11.02 15.43
CA LEU A 103 4.86 -12.31 15.42
C LEU A 103 4.81 -13.05 16.77
N GLN A 104 4.42 -12.39 17.86
CA GLN A 104 4.47 -12.95 19.22
C GLN A 104 3.76 -14.31 19.37
N ASN A 105 2.59 -14.48 18.72
CA ASN A 105 1.76 -15.67 18.85
C ASN A 105 1.74 -16.52 17.56
N VAL A 106 2.71 -16.34 16.67
CA VAL A 106 2.76 -17.08 15.41
C VAL A 106 3.50 -18.41 15.62
N PRO A 107 2.92 -19.57 15.21
CA PRO A 107 3.59 -20.86 15.31
C PRO A 107 4.94 -20.92 14.57
N THR A 108 5.90 -21.66 15.12
CA THR A 108 7.26 -21.79 14.58
C THR A 108 7.34 -22.19 13.09
N PRO A 109 6.53 -23.16 12.60
CA PRO A 109 6.56 -23.54 11.18
C PRO A 109 6.16 -22.39 10.24
N ILE A 110 5.24 -21.54 10.69
CA ILE A 110 4.81 -20.35 9.95
C ILE A 110 5.89 -19.26 10.03
N LEU A 111 6.49 -19.05 11.21
CA LEU A 111 7.58 -18.09 11.40
C LEU A 111 8.76 -18.35 10.46
N ALA A 112 9.08 -19.62 10.18
CA ALA A 112 10.14 -19.99 9.24
C ALA A 112 9.88 -19.48 7.81
N GLN A 113 8.60 -19.32 7.43
CA GLN A 113 8.18 -18.83 6.11
C GLN A 113 7.95 -17.30 6.08
N VAL A 114 7.97 -16.63 7.23
CA VAL A 114 7.79 -15.18 7.31
C VAL A 114 9.02 -14.46 6.75
N PRO A 115 8.85 -13.34 6.01
CA PRO A 115 9.97 -12.55 5.51
C PRO A 115 10.90 -12.07 6.63
N ASN A 116 12.19 -11.94 6.33
CA ASN A 116 13.16 -11.44 7.31
C ASN A 116 12.86 -10.02 7.82
N LYS A 117 13.51 -9.65 8.93
CA LYS A 117 13.34 -8.36 9.61
C LYS A 117 13.46 -7.14 8.69
N GLN A 118 14.40 -7.15 7.74
CA GLN A 118 14.61 -6.02 6.82
C GLN A 118 13.52 -5.95 5.75
N ALA A 119 13.06 -7.09 5.25
CA ALA A 119 11.94 -7.18 4.33
C ALA A 119 10.65 -6.67 4.99
N ILE A 120 10.38 -7.06 6.24
CA ILE A 120 9.24 -6.56 7.03
C ILE A 120 9.26 -5.03 7.15
N LYS A 121 10.41 -4.43 7.49
CA LYS A 121 10.54 -2.96 7.55
C LYS A 121 10.19 -2.30 6.21
N LYS A 122 10.67 -2.85 5.10
CA LYS A 122 10.35 -2.34 3.75
C LYS A 122 8.87 -2.49 3.41
N ILE A 123 8.24 -3.59 3.81
CA ILE A 123 6.80 -3.82 3.62
C ILE A 123 5.99 -2.76 4.37
N ILE A 124 6.30 -2.52 5.65
CA ILE A 124 5.62 -1.50 6.49
C ILE A 124 5.77 -0.12 5.86
N LYS A 125 7.01 0.27 5.49
CA LYS A 125 7.28 1.57 4.85
C LYS A 125 6.45 1.76 3.58
N ARG A 126 6.40 0.75 2.70
CA ARG A 126 5.62 0.80 1.47
C ARG A 126 4.11 0.89 1.72
N ALA A 127 3.61 0.14 2.70
CA ALA A 127 2.19 0.17 3.06
C ALA A 127 1.76 1.56 3.56
N ARG A 128 2.62 2.26 4.30
CA ARG A 128 2.36 3.64 4.75
C ARG A 128 2.41 4.64 3.61
N ILE A 129 3.42 4.56 2.75
CA ILE A 129 3.55 5.44 1.57
C ILE A 129 2.33 5.31 0.65
N GLU A 130 1.70 4.13 0.58
CA GLU A 130 0.48 3.94 -0.22
C GLU A 130 -0.71 4.75 0.31
N VAL A 131 -0.81 4.95 1.63
CA VAL A 131 -1.89 5.71 2.30
C VAL A 131 -1.54 7.19 2.38
N GLU A 132 -0.31 7.51 2.75
CA GLU A 132 0.26 8.86 2.81
C GLU A 132 0.86 9.28 1.47
N ALA A 133 0.32 8.77 0.36
CA ALA A 133 0.88 9.02 -0.96
C ALA A 133 0.92 10.53 -1.18
N PRO A 134 2.11 11.11 -1.51
CA PRO A 134 2.17 12.52 -1.82
C PRO A 134 1.21 12.81 -2.97
N PRO A 135 0.50 13.96 -2.94
CA PRO A 135 -0.39 14.33 -4.03
C PRO A 135 0.39 14.32 -5.35
N ALA A 136 -0.31 14.04 -6.45
CA ALA A 136 0.28 14.08 -7.77
C ALA A 136 0.99 15.43 -7.97
N ALA A 137 2.15 15.41 -8.64
CA ALA A 137 2.85 16.64 -8.96
C ALA A 137 1.87 17.61 -9.67
N PRO A 138 1.73 18.85 -9.19
CA PRO A 138 0.78 19.79 -9.77
C PRO A 138 1.16 20.07 -11.22
N LEU A 139 0.17 20.18 -12.09
CA LEU A 139 0.35 20.40 -13.54
C LEU A 139 0.82 21.83 -13.86
N SER A 140 0.58 22.77 -12.95
CA SER A 140 1.02 24.17 -13.03
C SER A 140 1.39 24.69 -11.64
N LEU A 141 2.15 25.78 -11.60
CA LEU A 141 2.52 26.45 -10.34
C LEU A 141 1.31 26.97 -9.56
N GLU A 142 0.24 27.35 -10.24
CA GLU A 142 -1.01 27.84 -9.63
C GLU A 142 -1.72 26.76 -8.78
N LEU A 143 -1.52 25.49 -9.13
CA LEU A 143 -2.10 24.36 -8.41
C LEU A 143 -1.24 23.89 -7.22
N LEU A 144 -0.05 24.47 -7.03
CA LEU A 144 0.82 24.15 -5.91
C LEU A 144 0.34 24.88 -4.64
N GLN A 145 -0.52 24.22 -3.86
CA GLN A 145 -0.94 24.74 -2.55
C GLN A 145 0.09 24.38 -1.46
N LEU A 146 0.95 25.34 -1.13
CA LEU A 146 1.84 25.22 0.03
C LEU A 146 1.06 25.46 1.33
N PRO A 147 1.25 24.67 2.39
CA PRO A 147 0.67 24.99 3.69
C PRO A 147 1.19 26.34 4.23
N HIS A 148 0.34 27.11 4.91
CA HIS A 148 0.63 28.50 5.31
C HIS A 148 1.94 28.69 6.08
N ASN A 149 2.28 27.74 6.95
CA ASN A 149 3.52 27.75 7.73
C ASN A 149 4.79 27.58 6.88
N TYR A 150 4.68 27.09 5.65
CA TYR A 150 5.78 27.01 4.69
C TYR A 150 5.78 28.19 3.71
N GLN A 151 4.76 29.05 3.75
CA GLN A 151 4.71 30.26 2.92
C GLN A 151 5.42 31.44 3.58
N ILE A 152 5.73 31.37 4.87
CA ILE A 152 6.23 32.48 5.68
C ILE A 152 7.56 32.08 6.32
N TYR A 153 8.53 33.00 6.33
CA TYR A 153 9.75 32.87 7.10
C TYR A 153 9.90 34.05 8.07
N LYS A 154 10.52 33.79 9.22
CA LYS A 154 10.83 34.83 10.21
C LYS A 154 12.16 35.49 9.84
N ARG A 155 12.12 36.76 9.45
CA ARG A 155 13.32 37.57 9.21
C ARG A 155 13.91 38.06 10.53
N THR A 156 13.04 38.40 11.48
CA THR A 156 13.37 38.89 12.83
C THR A 156 12.32 38.36 13.82
N GLU A 157 12.58 38.39 15.13
CA GLU A 157 11.63 37.96 16.19
C GLU A 157 10.21 38.57 16.02
N GLU A 158 10.14 39.77 15.45
CA GLU A 158 8.92 40.58 15.30
C GLU A 158 8.44 40.69 13.84
N GLN A 159 9.18 40.12 12.88
CA GLN A 159 8.91 40.30 11.45
C GLN A 159 8.84 38.96 10.71
N GLU A 160 7.64 38.69 10.20
CA GLU A 160 7.32 37.56 9.33
C GLU A 160 7.13 38.08 7.90
N GLU A 161 7.81 37.46 6.94
CA GLU A 161 7.72 37.80 5.51
C GLU A 161 7.29 36.58 4.69
N GLN A 162 6.49 36.81 3.66
CA GLN A 162 6.08 35.76 2.73
C GLN A 162 7.24 35.42 1.79
N PHE A 163 7.55 34.13 1.68
CA PHE A 163 8.72 33.61 0.94
C PHE A 163 8.68 33.91 -0.57
N LEU A 164 7.51 34.16 -1.16
CA LEU A 164 7.29 34.27 -2.61
C LEU A 164 7.06 35.70 -3.14
N LEU A 165 7.64 36.73 -2.53
CA LEU A 165 7.35 38.13 -2.92
C LEU A 165 8.14 38.65 -4.14
N ALA A 166 9.17 37.96 -4.62
CA ALA A 166 10.07 38.51 -5.64
C ALA A 166 9.73 38.12 -7.10
N ASP A 167 9.06 36.99 -7.35
CA ASP A 167 8.83 36.44 -8.71
C ASP A 167 7.36 36.50 -9.19
N SER A 168 6.41 36.81 -8.32
CA SER A 168 5.05 37.17 -8.73
C SER A 168 5.02 38.65 -9.08
N GLU A 169 4.79 38.99 -10.34
CA GLU A 169 4.76 40.36 -10.92
C GLU A 169 3.65 41.26 -10.33
N PHE A 170 3.58 41.40 -9.01
CA PHE A 170 2.70 42.31 -8.31
C PHE A 170 3.49 43.19 -7.33
N SER A 171 4.71 43.58 -7.71
CA SER A 171 5.28 44.82 -7.19
C SER A 171 4.57 45.94 -7.91
N SER A 172 3.68 46.66 -7.22
CA SER A 172 3.16 47.92 -7.73
C SER A 172 4.34 48.81 -8.14
N LEU A 173 4.27 49.44 -9.31
CA LEU A 173 5.36 50.23 -9.90
C LEU A 173 5.85 51.39 -8.99
N GLU A 174 5.12 51.69 -7.91
CA GLU A 174 5.46 52.71 -6.93
C GLU A 174 6.55 52.28 -5.93
N GLU A 175 6.65 50.99 -5.58
CA GLU A 175 7.62 50.51 -4.57
C GLU A 175 9.04 50.41 -5.13
N ARG A 176 9.19 50.08 -6.42
CA ARG A 176 10.51 50.04 -7.09
C ARG A 176 11.19 51.41 -7.16
N ARG A 177 10.44 52.51 -7.02
CA ARG A 177 10.99 53.88 -7.10
C ARG A 177 11.54 54.39 -5.77
N MET A 178 11.16 53.79 -4.63
CA MET A 178 11.68 54.19 -3.31
C MET A 178 13.00 53.48 -2.93
N GLU A 179 13.21 52.24 -3.37
CA GLU A 179 14.42 51.47 -3.04
C GLU A 179 15.69 52.02 -3.73
N LEU A 180 15.57 52.57 -4.94
CA LEU A 180 16.71 53.15 -5.67
C LEU A 180 17.08 54.59 -5.23
N GLY A 181 16.30 55.20 -4.32
CA GLY A 181 16.52 56.56 -3.83
C GLY A 181 17.30 56.66 -2.52
N ARG A 182 17.63 55.54 -1.86
CA ARG A 182 18.24 55.52 -0.51
C ARG A 182 19.72 55.15 -0.48
N MET A 183 20.38 55.06 -1.64
CA MET A 183 21.84 55.00 -1.75
C MET A 183 22.39 56.35 -2.19
N LYS A 184 22.43 57.31 -1.25
CA LYS A 184 23.41 58.41 -1.20
C LYS A 184 23.56 58.88 0.23
#